data_AF-A0A2V6IJM1-F1
#
_entry.id   AF-A0A2V6IJM1-F1
#
_cell.length_a   1.000
_cell.length_b   1.000
_cell.length_c   1.000
_cell.angle_alpha   90.00
_cell.angle_beta   90.00
_cell.angle_gamma   90.00
#
_symmetry.space_group_name_H-M   'P 1'
#
loop_
_entity.id
_entity.type
_entity.pdbx_description
1 polymer ?
#
loop_
_entity_poly.entity_id
_entity_poly.type
_entity_poly.pdbx_seq_one_letter_code
_entity_poly.pdbx_strand_id
1 'polypeptide(L)'
;CMNCHTQVAKDNPKLEPVRASWKTGDPIDWVWIHRTVDYVYYNHAAHVNRGISCFSCHGPVNHMSVVYQAKPHSMAWCLECHRHPENFLRPEDQVFNLDWNPEDVKPAEFVAKYGKPHGMTEDWSKRKTLSQTEIGQTLKERWNITPPQNCQGCHR
;
A
#
# COMPACT_ATOMS: atom_id res chain seq x y z
N CYS A 1 20.56 -1.02 9.25
CA CYS A 1 21.33 0.22 8.98
C CYS A 1 22.83 -0.05 8.84
N MET A 2 23.47 -0.70 9.81
CA MET A 2 24.94 -0.88 9.80
C MET A 2 25.50 -1.83 8.73
N ASN A 3 24.68 -2.65 8.08
CA ASN A 3 25.12 -3.47 6.94
C ASN A 3 25.81 -2.65 5.84
N CYS A 4 25.39 -1.39 5.63
CA CYS A 4 26.04 -0.48 4.68
C CYS A 4 26.82 0.65 5.37
N HIS A 5 26.30 1.22 6.46
CA HIS A 5 26.90 2.39 7.12
C HIS A 5 28.19 2.12 7.92
N THR A 6 28.68 0.88 7.90
CA THR A 6 30.08 0.58 8.26
C THR A 6 31.08 1.15 7.25
N GLN A 7 30.65 1.40 6.01
CA GLN A 7 31.49 1.88 4.90
C GLN A 7 30.93 3.17 4.28
N VAL A 8 29.61 3.24 4.08
CA VAL A 8 28.94 4.38 3.43
C VAL A 8 28.62 5.48 4.43
N ALA A 9 29.12 6.70 4.19
CA ALA A 9 28.89 7.87 5.04
C ALA A 9 29.23 7.61 6.53
N LYS A 10 30.21 6.73 6.79
CA LYS A 10 30.56 6.19 8.09
C LYS A 10 30.71 7.26 9.17
N ASP A 11 31.34 8.38 8.82
CA ASP A 11 31.71 9.47 9.75
C ASP A 11 30.66 10.60 9.78
N ASN A 12 29.50 10.43 9.13
CA ASN A 12 28.45 11.43 9.16
C ASN A 12 27.90 11.58 10.60
N PRO A 13 27.88 12.79 11.19
CA PRO A 13 27.41 13.00 12.55
C PRO A 13 25.92 12.65 12.73
N LYS A 14 25.10 12.73 11.67
CA LYS A 14 23.67 12.35 11.72
C LYS A 14 23.44 10.86 12.00
N LEU A 15 24.44 10.02 11.77
CA LEU A 15 24.37 8.58 12.00
C LEU A 15 24.85 8.16 13.39
N GLU A 16 25.21 9.12 14.26
CA GLU A 16 25.66 8.79 15.62
C GLU A 16 24.64 7.96 16.41
N PRO A 17 23.32 8.25 16.39
CA PRO A 17 22.34 7.41 17.08
C PRO A 17 22.34 5.96 16.58
N VAL A 18 22.57 5.74 15.27
CA VAL A 18 22.65 4.41 14.66
C VAL A 18 23.90 3.66 15.12
N ARG A 19 25.05 4.34 15.18
CA ARG A 19 26.30 3.75 15.65
C ARG A 19 26.26 3.42 17.14
N ALA A 20 25.70 4.33 17.95
CA ALA A 20 25.50 4.12 19.38
C ALA A 20 24.61 2.88 19.62
N SER A 21 23.45 2.81 18.97
CA SER A 21 22.53 1.67 19.04
C SER A 21 23.21 0.35 18.67
N TRP A 22 24.03 0.33 17.61
CA TRP A 22 24.78 -0.86 17.22
C TRP A 22 25.84 -1.30 18.24
N LYS A 23 26.49 -0.35 18.92
CA LYS A 23 27.54 -0.64 19.90
C LYS A 23 26.99 -1.11 21.24
N THR A 24 25.89 -0.51 21.71
CA THR A 24 25.31 -0.82 23.03
C THR A 24 24.29 -1.95 22.97
N GLY A 25 23.64 -2.13 21.83
CA GLY A 25 22.49 -3.04 21.67
C GLY A 25 21.15 -2.37 22.02
N ASP A 26 21.16 -1.13 22.51
CA ASP A 26 19.93 -0.38 22.78
C ASP A 26 19.27 0.06 21.47
N PRO A 27 17.93 -0.04 21.33
CA PRO A 27 17.25 0.40 20.12
C PRO A 27 17.29 1.92 19.97
N ILE A 28 17.20 2.38 18.71
CA ILE A 28 16.99 3.80 18.42
C ILE A 28 15.56 4.19 18.81
N ASP A 29 15.41 5.30 19.52
CA ASP A 29 14.11 5.88 19.89
C ASP A 29 13.42 6.56 18.70
N TRP A 30 12.87 5.73 17.79
CA TRP A 30 12.09 6.22 16.67
C TRP A 30 10.76 6.81 17.12
N VAL A 31 10.42 7.98 16.57
CA VAL A 31 9.07 8.54 16.71
C VAL A 31 8.12 7.76 15.79
N TRP A 32 7.16 7.08 16.40
CA TRP A 32 6.13 6.35 15.66
C TRP A 32 4.98 7.29 15.28
N ILE A 33 4.90 7.64 13.99
CA ILE A 33 3.93 8.64 13.49
C ILE A 33 2.58 8.03 13.06
N HIS A 34 2.57 6.80 12.54
CA HIS A 34 1.37 6.11 12.07
C HIS A 34 0.88 5.14 13.15
N ARG A 35 0.28 5.67 14.22
CA ARG A 35 -0.25 4.86 15.32
C ARG A 35 -1.78 4.92 15.32
N THR A 36 -2.41 3.77 15.08
CA THR A 36 -3.84 3.61 15.36
C THR A 36 -4.06 3.58 16.86
N VAL A 37 -5.27 3.95 17.29
CA VAL A 37 -5.70 3.78 18.68
C VAL A 37 -5.60 2.33 19.12
N ASP A 38 -5.29 2.09 20.39
CA ASP A 38 -4.91 0.76 20.89
C ASP A 38 -6.04 -0.30 20.80
N TYR A 39 -7.30 0.12 20.72
CA TYR A 39 -8.47 -0.75 20.50
C TYR A 39 -8.77 -1.02 19.01
N VAL A 40 -7.84 -0.67 18.12
CA VAL A 40 -7.87 -0.99 16.69
C VAL A 40 -6.69 -1.89 16.38
N TYR A 41 -6.99 -3.12 16.01
CA TYR A 41 -6.01 -4.02 15.43
C TYR A 41 -5.93 -3.82 13.91
N TYR A 42 -4.75 -3.45 13.43
CA TYR A 42 -4.44 -3.33 12.01
C TYR A 42 -3.49 -4.45 11.54
N ASN A 43 -3.78 -5.06 10.39
CA ASN A 43 -2.96 -6.13 9.79
C ASN A 43 -2.43 -5.73 8.41
N HIS A 44 -1.15 -5.37 8.31
CA HIS A 44 -0.51 -5.03 7.03
C HIS A 44 -0.64 -6.14 5.98
N ALA A 45 -0.43 -7.41 6.36
CA ALA A 45 -0.43 -8.53 5.42
C ALA A 45 -1.81 -8.76 4.80
N ALA A 46 -2.90 -8.47 5.52
CA ALA A 46 -4.26 -8.57 4.99
C ALA A 46 -4.52 -7.61 3.82
N HIS A 47 -3.80 -6.48 3.77
CA HIS A 47 -3.98 -5.44 2.75
C HIS A 47 -2.99 -5.63 1.58
N VAL A 48 -1.70 -5.76 1.91
CA VAL A 48 -0.62 -5.88 0.91
C VAL A 48 -0.82 -7.13 0.04
N ASN A 49 -1.17 -8.27 0.65
CA ASN A 49 -1.42 -9.52 -0.08
C ASN A 49 -2.71 -9.50 -0.91
N ARG A 50 -3.52 -8.43 -0.80
CA ARG A 50 -4.77 -8.24 -1.54
C ARG A 50 -4.72 -7.07 -2.50
N GLY A 51 -3.52 -6.60 -2.87
CA GLY A 51 -3.37 -5.60 -3.92
C GLY A 51 -3.46 -4.15 -3.44
N ILE A 52 -3.38 -3.88 -2.13
CA ILE A 52 -3.35 -2.52 -1.59
C ILE A 52 -1.90 -2.06 -1.43
N SER A 53 -1.53 -1.01 -2.17
CA SER A 53 -0.18 -0.43 -2.13
C SER A 53 0.07 0.37 -0.85
N CYS A 54 1.35 0.41 -0.45
CA CYS A 54 1.85 1.34 0.57
C CYS A 54 1.47 2.80 0.25
N PHE A 55 1.48 3.17 -1.04
CA PHE A 55 1.15 4.52 -1.49
C PHE A 55 -0.26 4.96 -1.07
N SER A 56 -1.24 4.06 -1.14
CA SER A 56 -2.64 4.37 -0.83
C SER A 56 -2.81 4.84 0.63
N CYS A 57 -2.01 4.30 1.54
CA CYS A 57 -2.08 4.59 2.98
C CYS A 57 -1.01 5.60 3.45
N HIS A 58 0.21 5.52 2.94
CA HIS A 58 1.36 6.31 3.41
C HIS A 58 1.76 7.44 2.46
N GLY A 59 1.13 7.53 1.28
CA GLY A 59 1.47 8.54 0.28
C GLY A 59 2.81 8.29 -0.41
N PRO A 60 3.40 9.33 -1.04
CA PRO A 60 4.62 9.22 -1.84
C PRO A 60 5.88 9.15 -0.95
N VAL A 61 6.03 8.07 -0.17
CA VAL A 61 7.16 7.90 0.77
C VAL A 61 8.52 7.96 0.05
N ASN A 62 8.59 7.56 -1.22
CA ASN A 62 9.77 7.73 -2.09
C ASN A 62 10.20 9.20 -2.31
N HIS A 63 9.31 10.16 -2.08
CA HIS A 63 9.57 11.59 -2.18
C HIS A 63 9.52 12.33 -0.83
N MET A 64 9.35 11.59 0.28
CA MET A 64 9.36 12.16 1.62
C MET A 64 10.78 12.19 2.18
N SER A 65 11.37 13.37 2.31
CA SER A 65 12.66 13.54 3.01
C SER A 65 12.57 13.22 4.50
N VAL A 66 11.41 13.51 5.10
CA VAL A 66 11.00 13.08 6.43
C VAL A 66 9.57 12.58 6.31
N VAL A 67 9.30 11.37 6.82
CA VAL A 67 7.95 10.78 6.71
C VAL A 67 6.96 11.59 7.55
N TYR A 68 5.79 11.86 6.98
CA TYR A 68 4.68 12.52 7.65
C TYR A 68 3.37 11.75 7.44
N GLN A 69 2.34 12.14 8.19
CA GLN A 69 1.01 11.55 8.10
C GLN A 69 0.29 12.04 6.83
N ALA A 70 0.44 11.32 5.71
CA ALA A 70 -0.14 11.73 4.42
C ALA A 70 -1.66 11.46 4.30
N LYS A 71 -2.19 10.53 5.11
CA LYS A 71 -3.61 10.16 5.16
C LYS A 71 -4.12 10.22 6.60
N PRO A 72 -5.41 10.52 6.83
CA PRO A 72 -5.92 10.72 8.18
C PRO A 72 -5.96 9.44 9.02
N HIS A 73 -6.03 8.25 8.40
CA HIS A 73 -6.16 6.95 9.09
C HIS A 73 -7.32 6.91 10.10
N SER A 74 -8.38 7.68 9.83
CA SER A 74 -9.62 7.65 10.60
C SER A 74 -10.48 6.45 10.21
N MET A 75 -11.38 6.03 11.09
CA MET A 75 -12.31 4.93 10.81
C MET A 75 -13.13 5.18 9.53
N ALA A 76 -13.64 6.40 9.33
CA ALA A 76 -14.39 6.76 8.13
C ALA A 76 -13.55 6.59 6.85
N TRP A 77 -12.28 6.97 6.89
CA TRP A 77 -11.35 6.81 5.78
C TRP A 77 -11.05 5.32 5.49
N CYS A 78 -10.85 4.50 6.53
CA CYS A 78 -10.68 3.06 6.37
C CYS A 78 -11.94 2.40 5.77
N LEU A 79 -13.13 2.78 6.27
CA LEU A 79 -14.40 2.23 5.80
C LEU A 79 -14.73 2.61 4.37
N GLU A 80 -14.29 3.79 3.92
CA GLU A 80 -14.43 4.18 2.51
C GLU A 80 -13.74 3.16 1.59
N CYS A 81 -12.48 2.81 1.91
CA CYS A 81 -11.77 1.77 1.19
C CYS A 81 -12.41 0.39 1.35
N HIS A 82 -12.95 0.05 2.51
CA HIS A 82 -13.60 -1.26 2.72
C HIS A 82 -14.94 -1.38 1.97
N ARG A 83 -15.64 -0.27 1.73
CA ARG A 83 -16.87 -0.21 0.92
C ARG A 83 -16.58 -0.22 -0.57
N HIS A 84 -15.53 0.50 -0.97
CA HIS A 84 -15.14 0.69 -2.37
C HIS A 84 -13.68 0.30 -2.64
N PRO A 85 -13.29 -0.97 -2.40
CA PRO A 85 -11.90 -1.39 -2.59
C PRO A 85 -11.43 -1.26 -4.04
N GLU A 86 -12.35 -1.36 -5.02
CA GLU A 86 -12.07 -1.18 -6.44
C GLU A 86 -11.37 0.15 -6.77
N ASN A 87 -11.53 1.17 -5.93
CA ASN A 87 -10.89 2.47 -6.13
C ASN A 87 -9.40 2.48 -5.72
N PHE A 88 -8.89 1.40 -5.13
CA PHE A 88 -7.54 1.35 -4.53
C PHE A 88 -6.74 0.09 -4.89
N LEU A 89 -7.38 -0.93 -5.44
CA LEU A 89 -6.75 -2.20 -5.80
C LEU A 89 -5.80 -2.04 -7.00
N ARG A 90 -4.65 -2.70 -6.91
CA ARG A 90 -3.62 -2.76 -7.96
C ARG A 90 -3.26 -4.21 -8.29
N PRO A 91 -2.73 -4.47 -9.50
CA PRO A 91 -2.06 -5.73 -9.82
C PRO A 91 -1.02 -6.11 -8.75
N GLU A 92 -0.86 -7.41 -8.46
CA GLU A 92 0.00 -7.87 -7.37
C GLU A 92 1.48 -7.48 -7.53
N ASP A 93 1.94 -7.37 -8.78
CA ASP A 93 3.28 -6.94 -9.14
C ASP A 93 3.49 -5.42 -9.02
N GLN A 94 2.42 -4.66 -8.82
CA GLN A 94 2.43 -3.20 -8.71
C GLN A 94 2.16 -2.69 -7.29
N VAL A 95 1.99 -3.58 -6.31
CA VAL A 95 1.73 -3.22 -4.91
C VAL A 95 2.84 -2.37 -4.32
N PHE A 96 4.10 -2.68 -4.64
CA PHE A 96 5.27 -1.95 -4.14
C PHE A 96 5.78 -0.86 -5.11
N ASN A 97 5.13 -0.70 -6.26
CA ASN A 97 5.43 0.40 -7.18
C ASN A 97 4.71 1.66 -6.69
N LEU A 98 5.46 2.59 -6.08
CA LEU A 98 4.91 3.83 -5.51
C LEU A 98 4.54 4.86 -6.58
N ASP A 99 5.06 4.72 -7.80
CA ASP A 99 4.83 5.63 -8.91
C ASP A 99 3.78 5.09 -9.90
N TRP A 100 3.15 3.95 -9.59
CA TRP A 100 2.17 3.32 -10.45
C TRP A 100 0.96 4.21 -10.73
N ASN A 101 0.57 4.28 -12.00
CA ASN A 101 -0.66 4.91 -12.48
C ASN A 101 -1.52 3.90 -13.26
N PRO A 102 -2.86 3.91 -13.10
CA PRO A 102 -3.77 3.14 -13.94
C PRO A 102 -3.52 3.28 -15.45
N GLU A 103 -3.07 4.44 -15.91
CA GLU A 103 -2.78 4.71 -17.33
C GLU A 103 -1.60 3.89 -17.87
N ASP A 104 -0.69 3.44 -16.99
CA ASP A 104 0.45 2.59 -17.36
C ASP A 104 0.02 1.14 -17.65
N VAL A 105 -1.21 0.76 -17.26
CA VAL A 105 -1.73 -0.58 -17.48
C VAL A 105 -2.07 -0.77 -18.94
N LYS A 106 -1.39 -1.72 -19.58
CA LYS A 106 -1.71 -2.17 -20.94
C LYS A 106 -2.97 -3.04 -20.92
N PRO A 107 -4.09 -2.60 -21.55
CA PRO A 107 -5.35 -3.31 -21.42
C PRO A 107 -5.32 -4.74 -21.96
N ALA A 108 -4.61 -4.98 -23.07
CA ALA A 108 -4.45 -6.32 -23.64
C ALA A 108 -3.78 -7.31 -22.68
N GLU A 109 -2.68 -6.91 -22.04
CA GLU A 109 -1.95 -7.74 -21.08
C GLU A 109 -2.76 -7.95 -19.79
N PHE A 110 -3.42 -6.89 -19.31
CA PHE A 110 -4.29 -6.95 -18.15
C PHE A 110 -5.46 -7.92 -18.35
N VAL A 111 -6.18 -7.81 -19.48
CA VAL A 111 -7.31 -8.68 -19.79
C VAL A 111 -6.87 -10.12 -20.01
N ALA A 112 -5.71 -10.35 -20.63
CA ALA A 112 -5.17 -11.71 -20.77
C ALA A 112 -4.88 -12.37 -19.42
N LYS A 113 -4.44 -11.60 -18.41
CA LYS A 113 -4.08 -12.11 -17.09
C LYS A 113 -5.27 -12.21 -16.12
N TYR A 114 -6.08 -11.15 -16.03
CA TYR A 114 -7.12 -11.02 -15.01
C TYR A 114 -8.54 -11.14 -15.57
N GLY A 115 -8.71 -11.02 -16.89
CA GLY A 115 -10.00 -10.98 -17.55
C GLY A 115 -10.64 -9.60 -17.50
N LYS A 116 -11.97 -9.59 -17.34
CA LYS A 116 -12.79 -8.39 -17.23
C LYS A 116 -13.92 -8.62 -16.23
N PRO A 117 -14.56 -7.57 -15.70
CA PRO A 117 -15.68 -7.72 -14.77
C PRO A 117 -16.85 -8.48 -15.38
N HIS A 118 -17.60 -9.17 -14.53
CA HIS A 118 -18.78 -9.92 -14.91
C HIS A 118 -19.83 -9.01 -15.58
N GLY A 119 -20.52 -9.52 -16.60
CA GLY A 119 -21.56 -8.78 -17.32
C GLY A 119 -21.06 -7.80 -18.39
N MET A 120 -19.75 -7.61 -18.55
CA MET A 120 -19.21 -6.76 -19.61
C MET A 120 -19.16 -7.50 -20.95
N THR A 121 -19.81 -6.96 -21.98
CA THR A 121 -19.78 -7.51 -23.34
C THR A 121 -18.63 -6.96 -24.18
N GLU A 122 -18.20 -5.73 -23.91
CA GLU A 122 -17.10 -5.06 -24.62
C GLU A 122 -15.77 -5.83 -24.51
N ASP A 123 -14.98 -5.78 -25.58
CA ASP A 123 -13.62 -6.31 -25.64
C ASP A 123 -12.61 -5.27 -25.13
N TRP A 124 -12.33 -5.32 -23.83
CA TRP A 124 -11.41 -4.39 -23.17
C TRP A 124 -9.96 -4.54 -23.62
N SER A 125 -9.57 -5.66 -24.25
CA SER A 125 -8.20 -5.86 -24.73
C SER A 125 -7.82 -4.87 -25.84
N LYS A 126 -8.82 -4.31 -26.54
CA LYS A 126 -8.65 -3.35 -27.62
C LYS A 126 -8.68 -1.88 -27.16
N ARG A 127 -8.92 -1.64 -25.87
CA ARG A 127 -8.94 -0.28 -25.33
C ARG A 127 -7.53 0.31 -25.26
N LYS A 128 -7.46 1.64 -25.23
CA LYS A 128 -6.20 2.37 -25.03
C LYS A 128 -5.78 2.40 -23.57
N THR A 129 -6.73 2.60 -22.67
CA THR A 129 -6.50 2.72 -21.22
C THR A 129 -7.61 1.99 -20.45
N LEU A 130 -7.33 1.72 -19.18
CA LEU A 130 -8.32 1.28 -18.18
C LEU A 130 -8.30 2.27 -17.03
N SER A 131 -9.48 2.58 -16.49
CA SER A 131 -9.59 3.39 -15.28
C SER A 131 -9.23 2.58 -14.03
N GLN A 132 -8.90 3.27 -12.93
CA GLN A 132 -8.67 2.66 -11.62
C GLN A 132 -9.83 1.74 -11.20
N THR A 133 -11.07 2.21 -11.33
CA THR A 133 -12.26 1.44 -10.91
C THR A 133 -12.45 0.20 -11.77
N GLU A 134 -12.16 0.25 -13.07
CA GLU A 134 -12.24 -0.90 -13.98
C GLU A 134 -11.19 -1.97 -13.64
N ILE A 135 -9.95 -1.54 -13.40
CA ILE A 135 -8.87 -2.41 -12.93
C ILE A 135 -9.27 -3.04 -11.61
N GLY A 136 -9.63 -2.21 -10.62
CA GLY A 136 -9.92 -2.68 -9.28
C GLY A 136 -11.16 -3.55 -9.18
N GLN A 137 -12.21 -3.29 -9.98
CA GLN A 137 -13.39 -4.15 -10.02
C GLN A 137 -13.05 -5.54 -10.56
N THR A 138 -12.22 -5.60 -11.61
CA THR A 138 -11.73 -6.88 -12.16
C THR A 138 -10.98 -7.67 -11.09
N LEU A 139 -10.08 -7.00 -10.36
CA LEU A 139 -9.28 -7.63 -9.31
C LEU A 139 -10.12 -8.05 -8.10
N LYS A 140 -11.09 -7.22 -7.70
CA LYS A 140 -12.04 -7.49 -6.62
C LYS A 140 -12.82 -8.77 -6.88
N GLU A 141 -13.36 -8.93 -8.09
CA GLU A 141 -14.09 -10.13 -8.51
C GLU A 141 -13.15 -11.33 -8.63
N ARG A 142 -12.00 -11.16 -9.31
CA ARG A 142 -11.05 -12.24 -9.56
C ARG A 142 -10.51 -12.86 -8.27
N TRP A 143 -10.28 -12.04 -7.25
CA TRP A 143 -9.73 -12.46 -5.96
C TRP A 143 -10.78 -12.62 -4.86
N ASN A 144 -12.05 -12.45 -5.19
CA ASN A 144 -13.18 -12.51 -4.26
C ASN A 144 -12.93 -11.64 -3.01
N ILE A 145 -12.62 -10.36 -3.21
CA ILE A 145 -12.29 -9.42 -2.13
C ILE A 145 -13.56 -8.89 -1.47
N THR A 146 -13.72 -9.23 -0.19
CA THR A 146 -14.84 -8.81 0.66
C THR A 146 -14.30 -8.24 1.97
N PRO A 147 -13.88 -6.96 2.02
CA PRO A 147 -13.35 -6.35 3.23
C PRO A 147 -14.42 -6.31 4.33
N PRO A 148 -14.06 -6.49 5.61
CA PRO A 148 -15.03 -6.46 6.70
C PRO A 148 -15.57 -5.04 6.90
N GLN A 149 -16.88 -4.89 7.05
CA GLN A 149 -17.54 -3.61 7.31
C GLN A 149 -18.26 -3.59 8.68
N ASN A 150 -17.86 -4.51 9.57
CA ASN A 150 -18.39 -4.63 10.92
C ASN A 150 -17.29 -4.43 11.96
N CYS A 151 -17.68 -4.29 13.23
CA CYS A 151 -16.75 -3.98 14.32
C CYS A 151 -15.66 -5.06 14.48
N GLN A 152 -15.98 -6.33 14.25
CA GLN A 152 -15.06 -7.46 14.40
C GLN A 152 -13.91 -7.45 13.38
N GLY A 153 -14.02 -6.63 12.33
CA GLY A 153 -12.93 -6.47 11.36
C GLY A 153 -11.65 -5.89 11.98
N CYS A 154 -11.78 -4.98 12.95
CA CYS A 154 -10.65 -4.23 13.50
C CYS A 154 -10.71 -4.04 15.03
N HIS A 155 -11.88 -4.10 15.66
CA HIS A 155 -12.04 -3.88 17.10
C HIS A 155 -12.06 -5.21 17.83
N ARG A 156 -10.89 -5.63 18.32
CA ARG A 156 -10.67 -6.91 18.99
C ARG A 156 -9.66 -6.77 20.12
#